data_AF-A0A7C7VSW4-F1
#
_entry.id   AF-A0A7C7VSW4-F1
#
_cell.length_a   1.000
_cell.length_b   1.000
_cell.length_c   1.000
_cell.angle_alpha   90.00
_cell.angle_beta   90.00
_cell.angle_gamma   90.00
#
_symmetry.space_group_name_H-M   'P 1'
#
loop_
_entity.id
_entity.type
_entity.pdbx_description
1 polymer ?
#
loop_
_entity_poly.entity_id
_entity_poly.type
_entity_poly.pdbx_seq_one_letter_code
_entity_poly.pdbx_strand_id
1 'polypeptide(L)'
;MVQAPDFTVDELICVCIARQLTDGEVVAQGIATPLVMAGYLLAKHTHAPNLQFASAVSNALVRDPAPLGLARIEELWLDRALPPGCSSPTAEGSPT
;
A
#
# COMPACT_ATOMS: atom_id res chain seq x y z
N MET A 1 -35.22 -2.23 -2.30
CA MET A 1 -34.08 -1.54 -2.94
C MET A 1 -33.21 -1.01 -1.81
N VAL A 2 -32.02 -1.56 -1.61
CA VAL A 2 -31.09 -1.06 -0.58
C VAL A 2 -30.58 0.29 -1.05
N GLN A 3 -30.81 1.35 -0.28
CA GLN A 3 -30.09 2.61 -0.47
C GLN A 3 -28.63 2.35 -0.15
N ALA A 4 -27.74 2.64 -1.10
CA ALA A 4 -26.32 2.69 -0.78
C ALA A 4 -26.11 3.78 0.31
N PRO A 5 -25.27 3.56 1.32
CA PRO A 5 -24.84 4.61 2.23
C PRO A 5 -24.39 5.85 1.46
N ASP A 6 -24.55 7.04 2.05
CA ASP A 6 -24.06 8.31 1.49
C ASP A 6 -22.52 8.28 1.40
N PHE A 7 -21.98 7.71 0.34
CA PHE A 7 -20.56 7.72 0.05
C PHE A 7 -20.19 8.98 -0.73
N THR A 8 -19.08 9.57 -0.33
CA THR A 8 -18.44 10.65 -1.08
C THR A 8 -17.88 10.12 -2.40
N VAL A 9 -17.68 11.02 -3.36
CA VAL A 9 -17.05 10.68 -4.64
C VAL A 9 -15.64 10.11 -4.43
N ASP A 10 -14.91 10.64 -3.45
CA ASP A 10 -13.54 10.19 -3.13
C ASP A 10 -13.53 8.73 -2.63
N GLU A 11 -14.49 8.34 -1.80
CA GLU A 11 -14.64 6.95 -1.35
C GLU A 11 -14.97 6.01 -2.51
N LEU A 12 -15.86 6.43 -3.42
CA LEU A 12 -16.19 5.66 -4.62
C LEU A 12 -14.97 5.50 -5.54
N ILE A 13 -14.18 6.56 -5.73
CA ILE A 13 -12.94 6.50 -6.50
C ILE A 13 -11.93 5.55 -5.83
N CYS A 14 -11.79 5.59 -4.50
CA CYS A 14 -10.92 4.66 -3.78
C CYS A 14 -11.34 3.20 -4.00
N VAL A 15 -12.64 2.90 -4.00
CA VAL A 15 -13.16 1.55 -4.30
C VAL A 15 -12.87 1.15 -5.75
N CYS A 16 -13.07 2.05 -6.70
CA CYS A 16 -12.75 1.80 -8.10
C CYS A 16 -11.26 1.48 -8.28
N ILE A 17 -10.37 2.27 -7.68
CA ILE A 17 -8.92 2.03 -7.72
C ILE A 17 -8.58 0.68 -7.07
N ALA A 18 -9.15 0.42 -5.88
CA ALA A 18 -8.88 -0.81 -5.14
C ALA A 18 -9.21 -2.07 -5.96
N ARG A 19 -10.30 -2.04 -6.74
CA ARG A 19 -10.75 -3.18 -7.56
C ARG A 19 -9.89 -3.46 -8.79
N GLN A 20 -9.03 -2.52 -9.18
CA GLN A 20 -8.10 -2.75 -10.29
C GLN A 20 -6.89 -3.57 -9.87
N LEU A 21 -6.68 -3.74 -8.56
CA LEU A 21 -5.50 -4.38 -7.99
C LEU A 21 -5.72 -5.87 -7.78
N THR A 22 -4.68 -6.66 -8.02
CA THR A 22 -4.69 -8.10 -7.74
C THR A 22 -3.81 -8.41 -6.52
N ASP A 23 -4.19 -9.42 -5.74
CA ASP A 23 -3.35 -9.88 -4.63
C ASP A 23 -1.97 -10.32 -5.11
N GLY A 24 -0.92 -9.88 -4.41
CA GLY A 24 0.48 -10.17 -4.77
C GLY A 24 1.06 -9.30 -5.90
N GLU A 25 0.29 -8.36 -6.46
CA GLU A 25 0.78 -7.41 -7.47
C GLU A 25 1.80 -6.42 -6.88
N VAL A 26 2.75 -5.99 -7.71
CA VAL A 26 3.66 -4.88 -7.38
C VAL A 26 3.18 -3.63 -8.10
N VAL A 27 2.78 -2.62 -7.32
CA VAL A 27 2.25 -1.37 -7.86
C VAL A 27 3.19 -0.20 -7.60
N ALA A 28 3.37 0.64 -8.62
CA ALA A 28 4.12 1.86 -8.48
C ALA A 28 3.29 2.92 -7.74
N GLN A 29 3.89 3.55 -6.74
CA GLN A 29 3.35 4.72 -6.08
C GLN A 29 4.16 5.94 -6.49
N GLY A 30 3.50 6.85 -7.22
CA GLY A 30 4.05 8.15 -7.61
C GLY A 30 4.09 9.17 -6.46
N ILE A 31 4.74 10.30 -6.71
CA ILE A 31 4.79 11.44 -5.78
C ILE A 31 3.42 12.14 -5.78
N ALA A 32 2.93 12.55 -4.61
CA ALA A 32 1.73 13.36 -4.43
C ALA A 32 0.40 12.70 -4.91
N THR A 33 0.23 11.39 -4.73
CA THR A 33 -1.00 10.66 -5.08
C THR A 33 -1.75 10.10 -3.84
N PRO A 34 -2.17 10.94 -2.87
CA PRO A 34 -2.80 10.45 -1.63
C PRO A 34 -4.11 9.69 -1.88
N LEU A 35 -4.89 10.08 -2.90
CA LEU A 35 -6.14 9.41 -3.26
C LEU A 35 -5.88 8.01 -3.84
N VAL A 36 -4.88 7.87 -4.72
CA VAL A 36 -4.49 6.57 -5.27
C VAL A 36 -3.98 5.65 -4.16
N MET A 37 -3.17 6.20 -3.24
CA MET A 37 -2.71 5.45 -2.09
C MET A 37 -3.82 5.00 -1.15
N ALA A 38 -4.87 5.81 -0.96
CA ALA A 38 -6.03 5.38 -0.19
C ALA A 38 -6.71 4.15 -0.83
N GLY A 39 -6.82 4.12 -2.17
CA GLY A 39 -7.30 2.94 -2.90
C GLY A 39 -6.39 1.71 -2.76
N TYR A 40 -5.07 1.91 -2.81
CA TYR A 40 -4.08 0.85 -2.62
C TYR A 40 -4.15 0.23 -1.21
N LEU A 41 -4.25 1.08 -0.19
CA LEU A 41 -4.42 0.64 1.19
C LEU A 41 -5.76 -0.08 1.38
N LEU A 42 -6.84 0.43 0.78
CA LEU A 42 -8.13 -0.22 0.83
C LEU A 42 -8.08 -1.63 0.23
N ALA A 43 -7.44 -1.82 -0.92
CA ALA A 43 -7.26 -3.15 -1.51
C ALA A 43 -6.46 -4.07 -0.57
N LYS A 44 -5.34 -3.57 -0.03
CA LYS A 44 -4.48 -4.32 0.87
C LYS A 44 -5.18 -4.77 2.16
N HIS A 45 -6.04 -3.92 2.72
CA HIS A 45 -6.81 -4.24 3.92
C HIS A 45 -8.09 -5.03 3.65
N THR A 46 -8.40 -5.37 2.40
CA THR A 46 -9.65 -6.09 2.04
C THR A 46 -9.38 -7.41 1.31
N HIS A 47 -8.91 -7.36 0.07
CA HIS A 47 -8.85 -8.52 -0.83
C HIS A 47 -7.46 -8.81 -1.39
N ALA A 48 -6.48 -7.92 -1.16
CA ALA A 48 -5.14 -8.01 -1.73
C ALA A 48 -4.03 -7.81 -0.67
N PRO A 49 -4.01 -8.58 0.43
CA PRO A 49 -3.07 -8.38 1.55
C PRO A 49 -1.58 -8.51 1.18
N ASN A 50 -1.25 -9.21 0.10
CA ASN A 50 0.11 -9.43 -0.37
C ASN A 50 0.61 -8.37 -1.37
N LEU A 51 -0.16 -7.30 -1.62
CA LEU A 51 0.27 -6.15 -2.42
C LEU A 51 1.63 -5.60 -1.98
N GLN A 52 2.45 -5.18 -2.92
CA GLN A 52 3.75 -4.54 -2.66
C GLN A 52 3.81 -3.18 -3.36
N PHE A 53 4.44 -2.21 -2.71
CA PHE A 53 4.49 -0.82 -3.19
C PHE A 53 5.89 -0.48 -3.66
N ALA A 54 6.04 -0.15 -4.94
CA ALA A 54 7.30 0.34 -5.48
C ALA A 54 7.36 1.87 -5.34
N SER A 55 8.40 2.34 -4.63
CA SER A 55 8.64 3.74 -4.39
C SER A 55 9.22 4.46 -5.58
N ALA A 56 8.49 5.47 -6.09
CA ALA A 56 9.02 6.37 -7.12
C ALA A 56 10.16 7.27 -6.61
N VAL A 57 10.31 7.47 -5.29
CA VAL A 57 11.33 8.37 -4.71
C VAL A 57 12.58 7.62 -4.27
N SER A 58 12.43 6.45 -3.65
CA SER A 58 13.52 5.71 -3.01
C SER A 58 14.00 4.49 -3.79
N ASN A 59 13.39 4.16 -4.94
CA ASN A 59 13.67 2.94 -5.71
C ASN A 59 13.64 1.68 -4.83
N ALA A 60 12.76 1.69 -3.84
CA ALA A 60 12.62 0.65 -2.84
C ALA A 60 11.24 0.02 -2.92
N LEU A 61 11.19 -1.26 -2.56
CA LEU A 61 9.95 -1.99 -2.41
C LEU A 61 9.51 -1.92 -0.95
N VAL A 62 8.27 -1.50 -0.71
CA VAL A 62 7.68 -1.38 0.62
C VAL A 62 6.56 -2.40 0.73
N ARG A 63 6.66 -3.27 1.73
CA ARG A 63 5.61 -4.26 2.02
C ARG A 63 4.65 -3.78 3.09
N ASP A 64 5.06 -2.97 4.05
CA ASP A 64 4.18 -2.57 5.15
C ASP A 64 3.70 -1.12 5.02
N PRO A 65 2.38 -0.88 4.94
CA PRO A 65 1.85 0.47 4.79
C PRO A 65 2.07 1.32 6.05
N ALA A 66 2.31 2.62 5.88
CA ALA A 66 2.37 3.61 6.96
C ALA A 66 1.19 4.59 6.88
N PRO A 67 0.88 5.34 7.95
CA PRO A 67 -0.20 6.33 7.95
C PRO A 67 -0.06 7.33 6.80
N LEU A 68 -1.15 7.53 6.04
CA LEU A 68 -1.19 8.53 4.98
C LEU A 68 -1.37 9.93 5.58
N GLY A 69 -0.51 10.86 5.18
CA GLY A 69 -0.65 12.27 5.52
C GLY A 69 0.20 13.14 4.59
N LEU A 70 -0.29 14.34 4.26
CA LEU A 70 0.45 15.29 3.41
C LEU A 70 1.84 15.63 3.98
N ALA A 71 1.95 15.69 5.31
CA ALA A 71 3.22 15.93 6.01
C ALA A 71 4.02 14.64 6.31
N ARG A 72 3.46 13.45 6.07
CA ARG A 72 4.02 12.15 6.47
C ARG A 72 4.34 11.25 5.28
N ILE A 73 4.09 11.73 4.06
CA ILE A 73 4.31 10.97 2.83
C ILE A 73 5.79 10.59 2.67
N GLU A 74 6.72 11.40 3.19
CA GLU A 74 8.16 11.16 3.14
C GLU A 74 8.63 10.08 4.13
N GLU A 75 7.99 9.98 5.30
CA GLU A 75 8.30 8.96 6.32
C GLU A 75 8.00 7.54 5.84
N LEU A 76 6.94 7.37 5.04
CA LEU A 76 6.65 6.10 4.35
C LEU A 76 7.85 5.61 3.52
N TRP A 77 8.56 6.54 2.86
CA TRP A 77 9.62 6.23 1.92
C TRP A 77 10.99 6.04 2.55
N LEU A 78 11.29 6.82 3.59
CA LEU A 78 12.61 6.86 4.22
C LEU A 78 12.76 5.77 5.29
N ASP A 79 11.71 5.51 6.08
CA ASP A 79 11.84 4.65 7.27
C ASP A 79 11.58 3.17 7.01
N ARG A 80 10.93 2.82 5.88
CA ARG A 80 10.45 1.45 5.60
C ARG A 80 10.89 0.87 4.26
N ALA A 81 11.78 1.56 3.55
CA ALA A 81 12.37 1.05 2.33
C ALA A 81 13.17 -0.22 2.62
N LEU A 82 12.83 -1.34 1.96
CA LEU A 82 13.69 -2.52 1.98
C LEU A 82 14.94 -2.21 1.14
N PRO A 83 16.16 -2.38 1.70
CA PRO A 83 17.38 -2.22 0.92
C PRO A 83 17.47 -3.32 -0.15
N PRO A 84 18.00 -3.01 -1.34
CA PRO A 84 18.17 -4.01 -2.39
C PRO A 84 19.05 -5.15 -1.89
N GLY A 85 18.51 -6.38 -1.88
CA GLY A 85 19.21 -7.59 -1.46
C GLY A 85 18.73 -8.25 -0.16
N CYS A 86 17.73 -7.68 0.54
CA CYS A 86 17.16 -8.33 1.73
C CYS A 86 16.07 -9.34 1.33
N SER A 87 16.40 -10.64 1.29
CA SER A 87 15.41 -11.71 1.25
C SER A 87 14.73 -11.82 2.62
N SER A 88 13.42 -12.06 2.65
CA SER A 88 12.63 -12.24 3.88
C SER A 88 13.33 -13.19 4.87
N PRO A 89 13.26 -12.96 6.19
CA PRO A 89 13.80 -13.90 7.16
C PRO A 89 13.07 -15.23 7.01
N THR A 90 13.78 -16.24 6.51
CA THR A 90 13.36 -17.64 6.59
C THR A 90 13.24 -17.95 8.08
N ALA A 91 12.06 -18.39 8.50
CA ALA A 91 11.80 -18.79 9.89
C ALA A 91 12.63 -20.04 10.21
N GLU A 92 13.79 -19.88 10.84
CA GLU A 92 14.55 -20.98 11.43
C GLU A 92 15.28 -20.50 12.71
N GLY A 93 15.03 -21.21 13.81
CA GLY A 93 15.91 -21.17 15.00
C GLY A 93 15.24 -20.81 16.32
N SER A 94 14.43 -21.71 16.87
CA SER A 94 14.07 -21.75 18.30
C SER A 94 15.33 -22.02 19.16
N PRO A 95 15.55 -21.32 20.29
CA PRO A 95 16.71 -21.56 21.14
C PRO A 95 16.51 -22.78 22.04
N THR A 96 17.47 -23.71 22.03
CA THR A 96 17.80 -24.60 23.15
C THR A 96 19.31 -24.66 23.29
#